data_AF-A0A524D9D8-F1
#
_entry.id   AF-A0A524D9D8-F1
#
_cell.length_a   1.000
_cell.length_b   1.000
_cell.length_c   1.000
_cell.angle_alpha   90.00
_cell.angle_beta   90.00
_cell.angle_gamma   90.00
#
_symmetry.space_group_name_H-M   'P 1'
#
loop_
_entity.id
_entity.type
_entity.pdbx_description
1 polymer ?
#
loop_
_entity_poly.entity_id
_entity_poly.type
_entity_poly.pdbx_seq_one_letter_code
_entity_poly.pdbx_strand_id
1 'polypeptide(L)'
;MSFKIKLENSRILKGIITTLSSIIDETEFEVTPDQFAITAMDPSRICLLKLTIKNEDFDEYECDEETKVGINLDDLNKILSRSSTDDSIEIDYAEADNKIKIVMHREGMSRKRTFSLALLDIEMEEIPMDNLLQIEYPTTWVIDPEFLVEAIKDAEIYSEILKIKAEEEKGLEFSSSGQIGEMEYHLGIEDLIETNITDSNTGAYSLTFLKAI
;
A
#
# COMPACT_ATOMS: atom_id res chain seq x y z
N MET A 1 -21.77 15.54 5.32
CA MET A 1 -20.69 14.55 5.37
C MET A 1 -19.58 14.92 6.36
N SER A 2 -19.16 13.95 7.18
CA SER A 2 -18.03 14.10 8.11
C SER A 2 -17.50 12.72 8.50
N PHE A 3 -16.21 12.64 8.84
CA PHE A 3 -15.64 11.46 9.46
C PHE A 3 -14.58 11.83 10.49
N LYS A 4 -14.33 10.92 11.44
CA LYS A 4 -13.15 10.90 12.30
C LYS A 4 -12.56 9.50 12.31
N ILE A 5 -11.26 9.39 12.07
CA ILE A 5 -10.52 8.14 12.19
C ILE A 5 -9.27 8.37 13.04
N LYS A 6 -8.91 7.39 13.87
CA LYS A 6 -7.75 7.47 14.75
C LYS A 6 -6.99 6.15 14.84
N LEU A 7 -5.67 6.27 14.81
CA LEU A 7 -4.73 5.19 15.13
C LEU A 7 -3.76 5.67 16.21
N GLU A 8 -3.61 4.93 17.30
CA GLU A 8 -2.66 5.20 18.38
C GLU A 8 -1.21 4.96 17.92
N ASN A 9 -1.00 4.05 16.97
CA ASN A 9 0.31 3.78 16.39
C ASN A 9 0.48 4.54 15.06
N SER A 10 1.09 5.73 15.11
CA SER A 10 1.34 6.52 13.90
C SER A 10 2.16 5.83 12.82
N ARG A 11 2.94 4.79 13.14
CA ARG A 11 3.74 4.07 12.14
C ARG A 11 2.87 3.44 11.05
N ILE A 12 1.65 3.03 11.38
CA ILE A 12 0.73 2.38 10.45
C ILE A 12 0.36 3.37 9.34
N LEU A 13 -0.32 4.46 9.69
CA LEU A 13 -0.77 5.43 8.69
C LEU A 13 0.41 6.12 8.00
N LYS A 14 1.49 6.43 8.74
CA LYS A 14 2.69 7.00 8.14
C LYS A 14 3.32 6.05 7.11
N GLY A 15 3.46 4.77 7.43
CA GLY A 15 4.01 3.76 6.52
C GLY A 15 3.18 3.66 5.25
N ILE A 16 1.86 3.51 5.40
CA ILE A 16 0.92 3.46 4.28
C ILE A 16 1.05 4.69 3.38
N ILE A 17 0.97 5.89 3.93
CA ILE A 17 1.00 7.12 3.14
C ILE A 17 2.38 7.36 2.52
N THR A 18 3.47 7.02 3.21
CA THR A 18 4.83 7.08 2.64
C THR A 18 4.94 6.16 1.42
N THR A 19 4.47 4.92 1.53
CA THR A 19 4.48 3.96 0.41
C THR A 19 3.63 4.46 -0.75
N LEU A 20 2.38 4.86 -0.51
CA LEU A 20 1.49 5.37 -1.56
C LEU A 20 2.06 6.61 -2.25
N SER A 21 2.64 7.56 -1.50
CA SER A 21 3.27 8.77 -2.06
C SER A 21 4.47 8.51 -2.96
N SER A 22 5.04 7.29 -2.92
CA SER A 22 6.13 6.91 -3.83
C SER A 22 5.65 6.39 -5.19
N ILE A 23 4.34 6.13 -5.32
CA ILE A 23 3.72 5.51 -6.50
C ILE A 23 2.73 6.47 -7.18
N ILE A 24 2.00 7.26 -6.37
CA ILE A 24 0.95 8.17 -6.81
C ILE A 24 1.02 9.52 -6.08
N ASP A 25 0.71 10.60 -6.78
CA ASP A 25 0.78 11.96 -6.23
C ASP A 25 -0.47 12.34 -5.43
N GLU A 26 -1.63 11.87 -5.89
CA GLU A 26 -2.94 12.23 -5.36
C GLU A 26 -3.86 11.01 -5.32
N THR A 27 -4.80 11.02 -4.38
CA THR A 27 -5.77 9.95 -4.23
C THR A 27 -7.03 10.42 -3.51
N GLU A 28 -8.07 9.60 -3.54
CA GLU A 28 -9.29 9.82 -2.77
C GLU A 28 -9.30 8.90 -1.55
N PHE A 29 -9.54 9.49 -0.38
CA PHE A 29 -9.88 8.70 0.80
C PHE A 29 -11.37 8.42 0.77
N GLU A 30 -11.73 7.15 0.64
CA GLU A 30 -13.10 6.68 0.76
C GLU A 30 -13.31 6.17 2.18
N VAL A 31 -14.14 6.87 2.95
CA VAL A 31 -14.47 6.53 4.34
C VAL A 31 -15.95 6.18 4.39
N THR A 32 -16.27 4.95 4.79
CA THR A 32 -17.64 4.42 4.89
C THR A 32 -17.89 3.98 6.34
N PRO A 33 -19.14 3.69 6.76
CA PRO A 33 -19.36 3.18 8.12
C PRO A 33 -18.55 1.91 8.47
N ASP A 34 -18.17 1.11 7.46
CA ASP A 34 -17.53 -0.19 7.64
C ASP A 34 -16.01 -0.16 7.43
N GLN A 35 -15.48 0.77 6.63
CA GLN A 35 -14.07 0.73 6.22
C GLN A 35 -13.53 2.07 5.70
N PHE A 36 -12.22 2.23 5.84
CA PHE A 36 -11.39 3.17 5.11
C PHE A 36 -10.77 2.48 3.89
N ALA A 37 -10.86 3.09 2.71
CA ALA A 37 -10.33 2.53 1.49
C ALA A 37 -9.62 3.58 0.62
N ILE A 38 -8.62 3.10 -0.12
CA ILE A 38 -7.94 3.85 -1.19
C ILE A 38 -7.83 2.89 -2.37
N THR A 39 -8.30 3.32 -3.54
CA THR A 39 -8.10 2.60 -4.80
C THR A 39 -7.54 3.57 -5.83
N ALA A 40 -6.40 3.24 -6.43
CA ALA A 40 -5.72 4.13 -7.36
C ALA A 40 -4.84 3.36 -8.34
N MET A 41 -4.63 3.93 -9.53
CA MET A 41 -3.63 3.45 -10.48
C MET A 41 -2.46 4.42 -10.51
N ASP A 42 -1.26 3.88 -10.75
CA ASP A 42 -0.10 4.72 -11.01
C ASP A 42 -0.28 5.51 -12.33
N PRO A 43 0.47 6.61 -12.55
CA PRO A 43 0.34 7.42 -13.76
C PRO A 43 0.55 6.65 -15.08
N SER A 44 1.33 5.57 -15.08
CA SER A 44 1.55 4.71 -16.24
C SER A 44 0.47 3.65 -16.45
N ARG A 45 -0.46 3.51 -15.50
CA ARG A 45 -1.56 2.51 -15.49
C ARG A 45 -1.06 1.06 -15.57
N ILE A 46 0.09 0.78 -14.98
CA ILE A 46 0.69 -0.56 -14.89
C ILE A 46 0.40 -1.18 -13.54
N CYS A 47 0.42 -0.39 -12.46
CA CYS A 47 0.22 -0.82 -11.09
C CYS A 47 -1.13 -0.31 -10.56
N LEU A 48 -1.94 -1.25 -10.04
CA LEU A 48 -3.18 -0.96 -9.33
C LEU A 48 -2.93 -1.14 -7.84
N LEU A 49 -3.28 -0.12 -7.07
CA LEU A 49 -3.20 -0.09 -5.62
C LEU A 49 -4.61 -0.20 -5.05
N LYS A 50 -4.79 -1.12 -4.11
CA LYS A 50 -6.00 -1.21 -3.29
C LYS A 50 -5.60 -1.40 -1.83
N LEU A 51 -6.00 -0.44 -1.01
CA LEU A 51 -5.89 -0.50 0.44
C LEU A 51 -7.30 -0.54 1.03
N THR A 52 -7.49 -1.38 2.03
CA THR A 52 -8.71 -1.41 2.83
C THR A 52 -8.34 -1.68 4.28
N ILE A 53 -8.86 -0.86 5.19
CA ILE A 53 -8.73 -1.02 6.64
C ILE A 53 -10.14 -0.99 7.19
N LYS A 54 -10.56 -2.03 7.90
CA LYS A 54 -11.90 -2.09 8.48
C LYS A 54 -12.01 -1.12 9.65
N ASN A 55 -13.23 -0.68 9.94
CA ASN A 55 -13.50 0.20 11.08
C ASN A 55 -13.00 -0.39 12.42
N GLU A 56 -13.08 -1.70 12.60
CA GLU A 56 -12.63 -2.43 13.80
C GLU A 56 -11.11 -2.40 14.02
N ASP A 57 -10.34 -2.11 12.97
CA ASP A 57 -8.87 -2.01 13.03
C ASP A 57 -8.39 -0.58 13.39
N PHE A 58 -9.31 0.37 13.59
CA PHE A 58 -9.02 1.71 14.10
C PHE A 58 -9.31 1.79 15.61
N ASP A 59 -8.56 2.63 16.31
CA ASP A 59 -8.77 2.88 17.74
C ASP A 59 -10.02 3.76 17.97
N GLU A 60 -10.30 4.70 17.07
CA GLU A 60 -11.57 5.43 16.99
C GLU A 60 -12.00 5.55 15.52
N TYR A 61 -13.28 5.30 15.26
CA TYR A 61 -13.86 5.36 13.93
C TYR A 61 -15.28 5.91 13.99
N GLU A 62 -15.51 7.08 13.39
CA GLU A 62 -16.81 7.75 13.29
C GLU A 62 -17.06 8.11 11.83
N CYS A 63 -18.05 7.46 11.21
CA CYS A 63 -18.50 7.76 9.86
C CYS A 63 -19.93 7.22 9.69
N ASP A 64 -20.91 8.10 9.51
CA ASP A 64 -22.32 7.71 9.38
C ASP A 64 -22.74 7.46 7.92
N GLU A 65 -22.07 8.11 6.97
CA GLU A 65 -22.37 8.07 5.54
C GLU A 65 -21.06 8.07 4.74
N GLU A 66 -21.08 7.43 3.56
CA GLU A 66 -19.93 7.42 2.66
C GLU A 66 -19.44 8.84 2.40
N THR A 67 -18.16 9.06 2.70
CA THR A 67 -17.49 10.34 2.57
C THR A 67 -16.20 10.16 1.79
N LYS A 68 -16.06 10.96 0.74
CA LYS A 68 -14.91 10.93 -0.17
C LYS A 68 -14.18 12.26 -0.14
N VAL A 69 -12.86 12.23 0.03
CA VAL A 69 -12.03 13.43 0.04
C VAL A 69 -10.75 13.24 -0.76
N GLY A 70 -10.52 14.12 -1.75
CA GLY A 70 -9.30 14.15 -2.54
C GLY A 70 -8.12 14.76 -1.77
N ILE A 71 -6.98 14.06 -1.76
CA ILE A 71 -5.80 14.38 -0.96
C ILE A 71 -4.54 14.37 -1.82
N ASN A 72 -3.70 15.38 -1.65
CA ASN A 72 -2.32 15.36 -2.11
C ASN A 72 -1.48 14.52 -1.12
N LEU A 73 -0.95 13.39 -1.59
CA LEU A 73 -0.23 12.43 -0.75
C LEU A 73 1.14 12.95 -0.32
N ASP A 74 1.80 13.74 -1.16
CA ASP A 74 3.08 14.38 -0.84
C ASP A 74 2.97 15.31 0.36
N ASP A 75 1.95 16.16 0.38
CA ASP A 75 1.71 17.11 1.46
C ASP A 75 1.25 16.40 2.74
N LEU A 76 0.39 15.38 2.62
CA LEU A 76 0.04 14.55 3.76
C LEU A 76 1.27 13.83 4.32
N ASN A 77 2.13 13.25 3.48
CA ASN A 77 3.35 12.58 3.89
C ASN A 77 4.31 13.55 4.59
N LYS A 78 4.47 14.79 4.10
CA LYS A 78 5.25 15.84 4.79
C LYS A 78 4.70 16.13 6.19
N ILE A 79 3.39 16.17 6.37
CA ILE A 79 2.77 16.36 7.69
C ILE A 79 3.05 15.14 8.57
N LEU A 80 2.70 13.93 8.12
CA LEU A 80 2.88 12.68 8.86
C LEU A 80 4.34 12.39 9.21
N SER A 81 5.30 12.86 8.40
CA SER A 81 6.73 12.76 8.71
C SER A 81 7.13 13.43 10.03
N ARG A 82 6.31 14.34 10.55
CA ARG A 82 6.51 15.04 11.83
C ARG A 82 6.03 14.25 13.05
N SER A 83 5.33 13.12 12.86
CA SER A 83 4.92 12.24 13.96
C SER A 83 6.14 11.51 14.54
N SER A 84 6.11 11.32 15.86
CA SER A 84 7.01 10.39 16.54
C SER A 84 6.36 9.00 16.56
N THR A 85 7.14 7.94 16.75
CA THR A 85 6.62 6.56 16.66
C THR A 85 5.46 6.24 17.60
N ASP A 86 5.42 6.90 18.74
CA ASP A 86 4.44 6.65 19.82
C ASP A 86 3.39 7.77 19.87
N ASP A 87 3.30 8.59 18.82
CA ASP A 87 2.21 9.54 18.67
C ASP A 87 1.02 8.83 18.03
N SER A 88 -0.18 9.13 18.51
CA SER A 88 -1.44 8.88 17.83
C SER A 88 -1.60 9.82 16.63
N ILE A 89 -2.32 9.37 15.60
CA ILE A 89 -2.80 10.21 14.50
C ILE A 89 -4.32 10.13 14.45
N GLU A 90 -4.98 11.28 14.54
CA GLU A 90 -6.41 11.48 14.32
C GLU A 90 -6.59 12.33 13.05
N ILE A 91 -7.46 11.90 12.15
CA ILE A 91 -7.87 12.67 10.97
C ILE A 91 -9.36 12.95 11.09
N ASP A 92 -9.70 14.23 11.15
CA ASP A 92 -11.08 14.73 11.13
C ASP A 92 -11.37 15.39 9.79
N TYR A 93 -12.59 15.20 9.30
CA TYR A 93 -13.16 15.98 8.21
C TYR A 93 -14.59 16.37 8.52
N ALA A 94 -14.94 17.62 8.18
CA ALA A 94 -16.31 18.09 8.11
C ALA A 94 -16.49 18.91 6.83
N GLU A 95 -17.58 18.67 6.11
CA GLU A 95 -17.86 19.30 4.81
C GLU A 95 -17.79 20.83 4.84
N ALA A 96 -18.23 21.45 5.93
CA ALA A 96 -18.20 22.90 6.10
C ALA A 96 -16.77 23.50 6.13
N ASP A 97 -15.75 22.71 6.47
CA ASP A 97 -14.38 23.19 6.65
C ASP A 97 -13.53 23.10 5.36
N ASN A 98 -13.96 22.28 4.39
CA ASN A 98 -13.27 22.00 3.13
C ASN A 98 -11.76 21.71 3.26
N LYS A 99 -11.39 20.99 4.32
CA LYS A 99 -10.01 20.58 4.64
C LYS A 99 -10.08 19.42 5.62
N ILE A 100 -9.08 18.54 5.61
CA ILE A 100 -8.89 17.62 6.73
C ILE A 100 -8.08 18.30 7.83
N LYS A 101 -8.36 17.92 9.07
CA LYS A 101 -7.59 18.30 10.25
C LYS A 101 -6.87 17.06 10.76
N ILE A 102 -5.55 17.17 10.90
CA ILE A 102 -4.69 16.08 11.35
C ILE A 102 -4.16 16.44 12.73
N VAL A 103 -4.41 15.57 13.69
CA VAL A 103 -4.05 15.74 15.08
C VAL A 103 -3.01 14.69 15.45
N MET A 104 -1.89 15.15 16.01
CA MET A 104 -0.86 14.28 16.57
C MET A 104 -0.76 14.50 18.08
N HIS A 105 -0.83 13.42 18.83
CA HIS A 105 -0.81 13.46 20.29
C HIS A 105 -0.07 12.25 20.85
N ARG A 106 0.60 12.41 21.99
CA ARG A 106 1.25 11.29 22.66
C ARG A 106 0.54 11.05 23.98
N GLU A 107 0.13 9.82 24.21
CA GLU A 107 -0.52 9.43 25.46
C GLU A 107 0.35 9.82 26.67
N GLY A 108 -0.29 10.37 27.71
CA GLY A 108 0.38 10.82 28.93
C GLY A 108 1.12 12.16 28.82
N MET A 109 1.16 12.81 27.64
CA MET A 109 1.72 14.15 27.47
C MET A 109 0.62 15.17 27.17
N SER A 110 0.69 16.39 27.71
CA SER A 110 -0.28 17.44 27.37
C SER A 110 -0.07 18.07 25.98
N ARG A 111 1.08 17.79 25.33
CA ARG A 111 1.42 18.35 24.02
C ARG A 111 0.52 17.76 22.95
N LYS A 112 -0.19 18.61 22.22
CA LYS A 112 -1.00 18.27 21.05
C LYS A 112 -0.57 19.15 19.88
N ARG A 113 -0.43 18.58 18.69
CA ARG A 113 -0.11 19.31 17.45
C ARG A 113 -1.26 19.11 16.47
N THR A 114 -1.71 20.18 15.85
CA THR A 114 -2.82 20.15 14.90
C THR A 114 -2.38 20.81 13.60
N PHE A 115 -2.61 20.10 12.52
CA PHE A 115 -2.34 20.52 11.15
C PHE A 115 -3.66 20.55 10.39
N SER A 116 -3.72 21.31 9.31
CA SER A 116 -4.82 21.27 8.35
C SER A 116 -4.27 21.11 6.96
N LEU A 117 -4.93 20.30 6.13
CA LEU A 117 -4.57 20.06 4.74
C LEU A 117 -5.78 20.34 3.85
N ALA A 118 -5.59 21.20 2.85
CA ALA A 118 -6.63 21.53 1.88
C ALA A 118 -6.97 20.30 1.02
N LEU A 119 -8.23 20.17 0.66
CA LEU A 119 -8.68 19.10 -0.24
C LEU A 119 -8.46 19.47 -1.70
N LEU A 120 -8.34 18.44 -2.52
CA LEU A 120 -8.32 18.52 -3.97
C LEU A 120 -9.69 18.10 -4.52
N ASP A 121 -10.08 18.73 -5.63
CA ASP A 121 -11.16 18.24 -6.48
C ASP A 121 -10.52 17.32 -7.52
N ILE A 122 -10.67 16.00 -7.32
CA ILE A 122 -10.00 14.97 -8.12
C ILE A 122 -11.07 14.18 -8.88
N GLU A 123 -10.92 14.07 -10.19
CA GLU A 123 -11.71 13.16 -11.00
C GLU A 123 -11.05 11.76 -10.99
N MET A 124 -11.58 10.86 -10.17
CA MET A 124 -11.13 9.47 -10.12
C MET A 124 -11.78 8.65 -11.22
N GLU A 125 -10.98 7.89 -11.98
CA GLU A 125 -11.50 6.95 -12.97
C GLU A 125 -12.12 5.74 -12.25
N GLU A 126 -13.30 5.33 -12.68
CA GLU A 126 -13.95 4.13 -12.15
C GLU A 126 -13.17 2.89 -12.60
N ILE A 127 -12.53 2.21 -11.64
CA ILE A 127 -11.79 0.98 -11.89
C ILE A 127 -12.76 -0.19 -11.71
N PRO A 128 -12.94 -1.06 -12.73
CA PRO A 128 -13.89 -2.18 -12.67
C PRO A 128 -13.35 -3.31 -11.77
N MET A 129 -13.32 -3.05 -10.46
CA MET A 129 -12.72 -3.94 -9.46
C MET A 129 -13.35 -5.33 -9.45
N ASP A 130 -14.65 -5.44 -9.70
CA ASP A 130 -15.34 -6.74 -9.74
C ASP A 130 -14.77 -7.68 -10.81
N ASN A 131 -14.41 -7.14 -11.98
CA ASN A 131 -13.82 -7.93 -13.05
C ASN A 131 -12.40 -8.38 -12.67
N LEU A 132 -11.63 -7.49 -12.01
CA LEU A 132 -10.25 -7.76 -11.63
C LEU A 132 -10.15 -8.78 -10.48
N LEU A 133 -11.07 -8.73 -9.53
CA LEU A 133 -11.12 -9.66 -8.39
C LEU A 133 -11.58 -11.07 -8.78
N GLN A 134 -12.15 -11.24 -9.97
CA GLN A 134 -12.59 -12.53 -10.51
C GLN A 134 -11.52 -13.24 -11.36
N ILE A 135 -10.32 -12.64 -11.51
CA ILE A 135 -9.24 -13.26 -12.27
C ILE A 135 -8.77 -14.51 -11.53
N GLU A 136 -8.90 -15.66 -12.19
CA GLU A 136 -8.34 -16.92 -11.72
C GLU A 136 -6.86 -16.98 -12.09
N TYR A 137 -5.99 -17.07 -11.08
CA TYR A 137 -4.56 -17.25 -11.28
C TYR A 137 -4.22 -18.75 -11.34
N PRO A 138 -3.38 -19.19 -12.30
CA PRO A 138 -3.03 -20.61 -12.47
C PRO A 138 -2.19 -21.15 -11.32
N THR A 139 -1.58 -20.27 -10.53
CA THR A 139 -0.71 -20.63 -9.43
C THR A 139 -0.78 -19.59 -8.32
N THR A 140 -0.81 -20.05 -7.07
CA THR A 140 -0.75 -19.20 -5.89
C THR A 140 0.28 -19.74 -4.90
N TRP A 141 0.99 -18.85 -4.23
CA TRP A 141 1.98 -19.21 -3.22
C TRP A 141 2.06 -18.10 -2.16
N VAL A 142 2.50 -18.46 -0.97
CA VAL A 142 2.73 -17.56 0.16
C VAL A 142 4.14 -17.82 0.69
N ILE A 143 4.92 -16.75 0.88
CA ILE A 143 6.30 -16.79 1.35
C ILE A 143 6.52 -15.79 2.47
N ASP A 144 7.61 -15.95 3.22
CA ASP A 144 8.10 -14.87 4.07
C ASP A 144 8.48 -13.66 3.19
N PRO A 145 8.00 -12.44 3.50
CA PRO A 145 8.36 -11.24 2.76
C PRO A 145 9.87 -10.99 2.66
N GLU A 146 10.67 -11.45 3.63
CA GLU A 146 12.12 -11.30 3.62
C GLU A 146 12.76 -11.90 2.36
N PHE A 147 12.26 -13.06 1.88
CA PHE A 147 12.78 -13.69 0.67
C PHE A 147 12.53 -12.86 -0.59
N LEU A 148 11.36 -12.22 -0.70
CA LEU A 148 11.06 -11.36 -1.84
C LEU A 148 11.92 -10.08 -1.80
N VAL A 149 12.14 -9.52 -0.60
CA VAL A 149 13.01 -8.35 -0.41
C VAL A 149 14.46 -8.66 -0.79
N GLU A 150 14.97 -9.84 -0.42
CA GLU A 150 16.29 -10.32 -0.85
C GLU A 150 16.35 -10.45 -2.38
N ALA A 151 15.38 -11.13 -3.00
CA ALA A 151 15.32 -11.31 -4.44
C ALA A 151 15.31 -9.98 -5.21
N ILE A 152 14.56 -8.98 -4.73
CA ILE A 152 14.50 -7.64 -5.33
C ILE A 152 15.86 -6.93 -5.24
N LYS A 153 16.51 -6.96 -4.06
CA LYS A 153 17.82 -6.31 -3.84
C LYS A 153 18.92 -6.95 -4.68
N ASP A 154 18.91 -8.28 -4.78
CA ASP A 154 19.90 -9.01 -5.56
C ASP A 154 19.67 -8.80 -7.06
N ALA A 155 18.42 -8.74 -7.52
CA ALA A 155 18.09 -8.49 -8.92
C ALA A 155 18.49 -7.09 -9.41
N GLU A 156 18.39 -6.08 -8.54
CA GLU A 156 18.70 -4.68 -8.83
C GLU A 156 20.17 -4.46 -9.24
N ILE A 157 21.07 -5.36 -8.82
CA ILE A 157 22.47 -5.33 -9.23
C ILE A 157 22.62 -5.58 -10.74
N TYR A 158 21.72 -6.36 -11.34
CA TYR A 158 21.87 -6.89 -12.70
C TYR A 158 20.95 -6.22 -13.72
N SER A 159 19.68 -5.96 -13.35
CA SER A 159 18.65 -5.48 -14.29
C SER A 159 17.52 -4.76 -13.55
N GLU A 160 16.63 -4.12 -14.31
CA GLU A 160 15.38 -3.50 -13.81
C GLU A 160 14.19 -4.47 -13.86
N ILE A 161 14.42 -5.73 -14.23
CA ILE A 161 13.39 -6.76 -14.39
C ILE A 161 13.72 -7.96 -13.51
N LEU A 162 12.77 -8.36 -12.69
CA LEU A 162 12.78 -9.63 -11.97
C LEU A 162 11.84 -10.61 -12.65
N LYS A 163 12.37 -11.75 -13.06
CA LYS A 163 11.56 -12.90 -13.47
C LYS A 163 11.25 -13.74 -12.24
N ILE A 164 9.99 -14.12 -12.09
CA ILE A 164 9.53 -15.03 -11.05
C ILE A 164 8.93 -16.23 -11.77
N LYS A 165 9.52 -17.39 -11.55
CA LYS A 165 9.05 -18.67 -12.07
C LYS A 165 8.60 -19.54 -10.91
N ALA A 166 7.42 -20.12 -11.04
CA ALA A 166 6.88 -21.09 -10.12
C ALA A 166 6.78 -22.43 -10.86
N GLU A 167 7.36 -23.48 -10.29
CA GLU A 167 7.40 -24.81 -10.91
C GLU A 167 6.95 -25.87 -9.91
N GLU A 168 6.01 -26.71 -10.35
CA GLU A 168 5.49 -27.83 -9.56
C GLU A 168 6.64 -28.71 -9.04
N GLU A 169 6.52 -29.19 -7.80
CA GLU A 169 7.54 -29.96 -7.07
C GLU A 169 8.86 -29.23 -6.75
N LYS A 170 9.17 -28.09 -7.37
CA LYS A 170 10.45 -27.36 -7.15
C LYS A 170 10.31 -26.10 -6.29
N GLY A 171 9.20 -25.37 -6.39
CA GLY A 171 9.00 -24.12 -5.66
C GLY A 171 9.17 -22.88 -6.56
N LEU A 172 9.91 -21.89 -6.08
CA LEU A 172 10.09 -20.60 -6.76
C LEU A 172 11.52 -20.38 -7.22
N GLU A 173 11.65 -19.74 -8.38
CA GLU A 173 12.91 -19.30 -8.97
C GLU A 173 12.78 -17.81 -9.33
N PHE A 174 13.60 -17.01 -8.67
CA PHE A 174 13.80 -15.60 -8.96
C PHE A 174 15.02 -15.45 -9.86
N SER A 175 14.90 -14.74 -10.97
CA SER A 175 16.04 -14.52 -11.85
C SER A 175 16.08 -13.15 -12.50
N SER A 176 17.29 -12.65 -12.73
CA SER A 176 17.57 -11.38 -13.37
C SER A 176 18.82 -11.51 -14.24
N SER A 177 18.83 -10.90 -15.42
CA SER A 177 19.95 -10.96 -16.35
C SER A 177 20.18 -9.58 -16.96
N GLY A 178 21.44 -9.17 -17.01
CA GLY A 178 21.85 -7.88 -17.55
C GLY A 178 23.33 -7.83 -17.92
N GLN A 179 23.90 -6.62 -18.04
CA GLN A 179 25.21 -6.44 -18.66
C GLN A 179 26.37 -7.06 -17.86
N ILE A 180 26.25 -7.10 -16.53
CA ILE A 180 27.33 -7.55 -15.64
C ILE A 180 27.23 -9.04 -15.29
N GLY A 181 26.17 -9.73 -15.73
CA GLY A 181 25.94 -11.14 -15.46
C GLY A 181 24.48 -11.46 -15.18
N GLU A 182 24.27 -12.55 -14.45
CA GLU A 182 22.96 -13.11 -14.14
C GLU A 182 22.87 -13.44 -12.65
N MET A 183 21.64 -13.37 -12.12
CA MET A 183 21.25 -13.75 -10.77
C MET A 183 20.19 -14.84 -10.86
N GLU A 184 20.32 -15.86 -10.02
CA GLU A 184 19.32 -16.89 -9.77
C GLU A 184 19.20 -17.11 -8.26
N TYR A 185 17.99 -17.05 -7.74
CA TYR A 185 17.66 -17.34 -6.34
C TYR A 185 16.50 -18.32 -6.29
N HIS A 186 16.75 -19.48 -5.68
CA HIS A 186 15.81 -20.59 -5.60
C HIS A 186 15.25 -20.73 -4.19
N LEU A 187 13.93 -20.87 -4.08
CA LEU A 187 13.24 -21.28 -2.86
C LEU A 187 12.58 -22.64 -3.09
N GLY A 188 12.89 -23.60 -2.23
CA GLY A 188 12.26 -24.91 -2.25
C GLY A 188 10.80 -24.83 -1.83
N ILE A 189 10.02 -25.88 -2.10
CA ILE A 189 8.63 -25.97 -1.62
C ILE A 189 8.57 -25.92 -0.09
N GLU A 190 9.59 -26.44 0.58
CA GLU A 190 9.74 -26.44 2.03
C GLU A 190 9.86 -25.04 2.65
N ASP A 191 10.27 -24.03 1.86
CA ASP A 191 10.39 -22.64 2.30
C ASP A 191 9.08 -21.83 2.06
N LEU A 192 8.10 -22.43 1.36
CA LEU A 192 6.80 -21.81 1.10
C LEU A 192 5.85 -22.07 2.26
N ILE A 193 5.12 -21.03 2.69
CA ILE A 193 4.11 -21.12 3.75
C ILE A 193 2.85 -21.83 3.22
N GLU A 194 2.41 -21.45 2.02
CA GLU A 194 1.29 -22.08 1.31
C GLU A 194 1.64 -22.16 -0.18
N THR A 195 1.16 -23.19 -0.87
CA THR A 195 1.42 -23.37 -2.30
C THR A 195 0.32 -24.14 -2.99
N ASN A 196 -0.07 -23.64 -4.16
CA ASN A 196 -0.89 -24.30 -5.16
C ASN A 196 -0.27 -23.95 -6.52
N ILE A 197 0.90 -24.53 -6.79
CA ILE A 197 1.60 -24.40 -8.07
C ILE A 197 1.15 -25.54 -8.96
N THR A 198 0.65 -25.20 -10.15
CA THR A 198 0.31 -26.16 -11.19
C THR A 198 1.17 -25.89 -12.42
N ASP A 199 1.73 -26.94 -13.01
CA ASP A 199 2.64 -26.83 -14.14
C ASP A 199 3.85 -25.90 -13.84
N SER A 200 4.34 -25.19 -14.87
CA SER A 200 5.38 -24.18 -14.77
C SER A 200 4.84 -22.85 -15.27
N ASN A 201 4.81 -21.86 -14.40
CA ASN A 201 4.34 -20.50 -14.71
C ASN A 201 5.48 -19.50 -14.53
N THR A 202 5.54 -18.46 -15.38
CA THR A 202 6.60 -17.44 -15.30
C THR A 202 6.03 -16.07 -15.59
N GLY A 203 6.39 -15.10 -14.75
CA GLY A 203 6.11 -13.68 -14.94
C GLY A 203 7.40 -12.87 -14.93
N ALA A 204 7.40 -11.74 -15.63
CA ALA A 204 8.48 -10.76 -15.62
C ALA A 204 7.93 -9.42 -15.11
N TYR A 205 8.54 -8.88 -14.07
CA TYR A 205 8.04 -7.74 -13.33
C TYR A 205 9.12 -6.66 -13.26
N SER A 206 8.71 -5.40 -13.37
CA SER A 206 9.65 -4.29 -13.17
C SER A 206 9.96 -4.13 -11.69
N LEU A 207 11.26 -4.04 -11.38
CA LEU A 207 11.75 -3.74 -10.03
C LEU A 207 11.29 -2.38 -9.53
N THR A 208 11.00 -1.43 -10.43
CA THR A 208 10.47 -0.11 -10.04
C THR A 208 9.17 -0.25 -9.26
N PHE A 209 8.26 -1.12 -9.69
CA PHE A 209 6.99 -1.36 -8.98
C PHE A 209 7.16 -2.32 -7.81
N LEU A 210 7.95 -3.38 -7.96
CA LEU A 210 8.17 -4.34 -6.86
C LEU A 210 8.85 -3.72 -5.64
N LYS A 211 9.72 -2.72 -5.82
CA LYS A 211 10.35 -1.99 -4.71
C LYS A 211 9.36 -1.15 -3.89
N ALA A 212 8.18 -0.88 -4.43
CA ALA A 212 7.16 -0.07 -3.78
C ALA A 212 6.10 -0.91 -3.05
N ILE A 213 6.17 -2.24 -3.14
CA ILE A 213 5.27 -3.22 -2.50
C ILE A 213 6.03 -3.89 -1.36
#